data_AF-A0A6I6EQM6-F1
#
_entry.id   AF-A0A6I6EQM6-F1
#
_cell.length_a   1.000
_cell.length_b   1.000
_cell.length_c   1.000
_cell.angle_alpha   90.00
_cell.angle_beta   90.00
_cell.angle_gamma   90.00
#
_symmetry.space_group_name_H-M   'P 1'
#
loop_
_entity.id
_entity.type
_entity.pdbx_description
1 polymer ?
#
loop_
_entity_poly.entity_id
_entity_poly.type
_entity_poly.pdbx_seq_one_letter_code
_entity_poly.pdbx_strand_id
1 'polypeptide(L)' 'MKDKGYYPGYIDGIYGDDMKEYVIKFRKHNNLTISHNIDYEFYKKLGISLID' A
#
# COMPACT_ATOMS: atom_id res chain seq x y z
N MET A 1 1.46 -5.52 2.55
CA MET A 1 1.48 -4.45 3.58
C MET A 1 1.50 -5.00 4.99
N LYS A 2 0.55 -5.88 5.35
CA LYS A 2 0.53 -6.60 6.63
C LYS A 2 1.82 -7.38 6.87
N ASP A 3 2.22 -8.20 5.89
CA ASP A 3 3.44 -9.03 5.98
C ASP A 3 4.73 -8.22 6.10
N LYS A 4 4.71 -6.96 5.61
CA LYS A 4 5.83 -6.02 5.75
C LYS A 4 5.76 -5.18 7.03
N GLY A 5 4.80 -5.44 7.92
CA GLY A 5 4.61 -4.72 9.18
C GLY A 5 4.03 -3.30 9.04
N TYR A 6 3.60 -2.88 7.85
CA TYR A 6 3.09 -1.51 7.64
C TYR A 6 1.62 -1.32 8.04
N TYR A 7 0.81 -2.37 7.92
CA TYR A 7 -0.63 -2.28 8.18
C TYR A 7 -1.00 -3.07 9.44
N PRO A 8 -1.34 -2.42 10.56
CA PRO A 8 -1.69 -3.11 11.80
C PRO A 8 -3.14 -3.62 11.82
N GLY A 9 -4.03 -3.07 10.99
CA GLY A 9 -5.46 -3.39 10.96
C GLY A 9 -5.79 -4.82 10.51
N TYR A 10 -7.04 -5.23 10.71
CA TYR A 10 -7.56 -6.53 10.26
C TYR A 10 -7.69 -6.56 8.73
N ILE A 11 -7.43 -7.73 8.12
CA ILE A 11 -7.61 -7.90 6.67
C ILE A 11 -9.04 -8.40 6.46
N ASP A 12 -9.96 -7.47 6.29
CA ASP A 12 -11.37 -7.74 5.93
C ASP A 12 -11.61 -7.75 4.42
N GLY A 13 -10.61 -7.34 3.62
CA GLY A 13 -10.73 -7.19 2.17
C GLY A 13 -11.37 -5.87 1.73
N ILE A 14 -11.67 -4.97 2.66
CA ILE A 14 -12.30 -3.67 2.39
C ILE A 14 -11.21 -2.60 2.26
N TYR A 15 -11.26 -1.87 1.15
CA TYR A 15 -10.39 -0.71 0.96
C TYR A 15 -10.97 0.55 1.63
N GLY A 16 -11.02 0.53 2.95
CA GLY A 16 -11.56 1.61 3.79
C GLY A 16 -10.58 2.75 4.06
N ASP A 17 -11.04 3.77 4.79
CA ASP A 17 -10.23 4.96 5.09
C ASP A 17 -8.99 4.65 5.93
N ASP A 18 -9.07 3.69 6.85
CA ASP A 18 -7.91 3.20 7.60
C ASP A 18 -6.82 2.69 6.65
N MET A 19 -7.18 1.82 5.70
CA MET A 19 -6.23 1.28 4.72
C MET A 19 -5.62 2.39 3.85
N LYS A 20 -6.42 3.37 3.42
CA LYS A 20 -5.93 4.53 2.65
C LYS A 20 -4.84 5.30 3.41
N GLU A 21 -5.01 5.49 4.72
CA GLU A 21 -4.02 6.18 5.54
C GLU A 21 -2.67 5.46 5.52
N TYR A 22 -2.68 4.13 5.66
CA TYR A 22 -1.45 3.34 5.62
C TYR A 22 -0.83 3.29 4.22
N VAL A 23 -1.65 3.31 3.17
CA VAL A 23 -1.17 3.40 1.78
C VAL A 23 -0.43 4.73 1.57
N ILE A 24 -1.01 5.84 2.03
CA ILE A 24 -0.37 7.15 1.98
C ILE A 24 0.93 7.15 2.80
N LYS A 25 0.93 6.59 4.02
CA LYS A 25 2.14 6.45 4.86
C LYS A 25 3.23 5.64 4.16
N PHE A 26 2.88 4.51 3.55
CA PHE A 26 3.81 3.68 2.80
C PHE A 26 4.40 4.45 1.61
N ARG A 27 3.58 5.17 0.85
CA ARG A 27 4.04 5.98 -0.28
C ARG A 27 4.97 7.11 0.17
N LYS A 28 4.63 7.82 1.26
CA LYS A 28 5.51 8.84 1.88
C LYS A 28 6.86 8.26 2.29
N HIS A 29 6.85 7.15 3.03
CA HIS A 29 8.07 6.49 3.47
C HIS A 29 8.99 6.08 2.30
N ASN A 30 8.38 5.71 1.18
CA ASN A 30 9.10 5.23 0.00
C ASN A 30 9.35 6.31 -1.06
N ASN A 31 9.08 7.60 -0.76
CA ASN A 31 9.20 8.73 -1.68
C ASN A 31 8.43 8.53 -3.00
N LEU A 32 7.25 7.90 -2.93
CA LEU A 32 6.33 7.76 -4.07
C LEU A 32 5.36 8.94 -4.12
N THR A 33 4.75 9.17 -5.29
CA THR A 33 3.68 10.16 -5.48
C THR A 33 2.57 9.95 -4.45
N ILE A 34 2.17 11.01 -3.74
CA ILE A 34 1.16 10.91 -2.69
C ILE A 34 -0.21 10.67 -3.31
N SER A 35 -0.75 9.47 -3.09
CA SER A 35 -2.08 9.07 -3.53
C SER A 35 -2.57 7.90 -2.67
N HIS A 36 -3.88 7.67 -2.65
CA HIS A 36 -4.47 6.46 -2.10
C HIS A 36 -4.71 5.40 -3.19
N ASN A 37 -4.23 5.60 -4.41
CA ASN A 37 -4.36 4.61 -5.47
C ASN A 37 -3.30 3.52 -5.31
N ILE A 38 -3.72 2.28 -5.56
CA ILE A 38 -2.82 1.14 -5.66
C ILE A 38 -2.50 0.95 -7.14
N ASP A 39 -1.31 1.35 -7.54
CA ASP A 39 -0.83 1.37 -8.93
C ASP A 39 0.40 0.46 -9.09
N TYR A 40 0.90 0.37 -10.33
CA TYR A 40 2.09 -0.41 -10.63
C TYR A 40 3.31 0.00 -9.79
N GLU A 41 3.52 1.30 -9.57
CA GLU A 41 4.62 1.80 -8.74
C GLU A 41 4.50 1.32 -7.29
N PHE A 42 3.29 1.33 -6.74
CA PHE A 42 3.00 0.80 -5.43
C PHE A 42 3.34 -0.69 -5.34
N TYR A 43 2.84 -1.51 -6.27
CA TYR A 43 3.11 -2.94 -6.29
C TYR A 43 4.61 -3.23 -6.44
N LYS A 44 5.27 -2.55 -7.38
CA LYS A 44 6.72 -2.66 -7.60
C LYS A 44 7.50 -2.34 -6.34
N LYS A 45 7.15 -1.27 -5.62
CA LYS A 45 7.83 -0.89 -4.37
C LYS A 45 7.49 -1.83 -3.22
N LEU A 46 6.27 -2.39 -3.23
CA LEU A 46 5.89 -3.46 -2.33
C LEU A 46 6.63 -4.77 -2.64
N GLY A 47 7.36 -4.86 -3.76
CA GLY A 47 8.10 -6.05 -4.18
C GLY A 47 7.22 -7.09 -4.88
N ILE A 48 6.05 -6.67 -5.35
CA ILE A 48 5.14 -7.50 -6.14
C ILE A 48 5.39 -7.16 -7.61
N SER A 49 5.71 -8.18 -8.40
CA SER A 49 5.79 -8.06 -9.85
C SER A 49 4.47 -8.54 -10.42
N LEU A 50 3.71 -7.63 -11.03
CA LEU A 50 2.55 -7.99 -11.83
C LEU A 50 3.11 -8.52 -13.16
N ILE A 51 2.86 -9.79 -13.44
CA ILE A 51 3.21 -10.44 -14.71
C ILE A 51 1.96 -10.31 -15.61
N ASP A 52 2.16 -9.89 -16.86
CA ASP A 52 1.12 -9.89 -17.90
C ASP A 52 0.65 -11.31 -18.27
#